data_AF-A0A6J1SLA2-F1
#
_entry.id   AF-A0A6J1SLA2-F1
#
_cell.length_a   1.000
_cell.length_b   1.000
_cell.length_c   1.000
_cell.angle_alpha   90.00
_cell.angle_beta   90.00
_cell.angle_gamma   90.00
#
_symmetry.space_group_name_H-M   'P 1'
#
loop_
_entity.id
_entity.type
_entity.pdbx_description
1 polymer ?
#
loop_
_entity_poly.entity_id
_entity_poly.type
_entity_poly.pdbx_seq_one_letter_code
_entity_poly.pdbx_strand_id
1 'polypeptide(L)'
;MKYEKLNQQQNRRQKQKKARRRRRRENQSESRSFVRNYLILCHQYSERICLIMDVHSEEIIEDEERTKIRQELSSMSFEELQKLKEKLGTKVYNEAMFGKTQAKRKVFKRENKNRPREISSKVPVPVLRDVLPVKKTAPRDPRFDSLCGEYNEIAFKSAYSFVSEYRVEELKQLKEEIKTTTDPERKTQIKYLIQRMENQFREEERFKKKAAREEEEKQKIIEAKTEGKQPIFRRKSEKRMVDLIDKYEDLKKKGSLVKNIEKHRKKIVQKNRKKINSSKGEQL
;
A
#
# COMPACT_ATOMS: atom_id res chain seq x y z
N MET A 1 -39.47 -2.39 37.07
CA MET A 1 -39.44 -3.85 36.76
C MET A 1 -40.10 -4.27 35.43
N LYS A 2 -41.45 -4.24 35.25
CA LYS A 2 -42.06 -4.70 33.97
C LYS A 2 -41.74 -3.79 32.76
N TYR A 3 -41.76 -2.48 32.98
CA TYR A 3 -41.51 -1.46 31.94
C TYR A 3 -40.08 -1.49 31.39
N GLU A 4 -39.08 -1.67 32.26
CA GLU A 4 -37.66 -1.76 31.86
C GLU A 4 -37.36 -3.03 31.06
N LYS A 5 -37.97 -4.16 31.43
CA LYS A 5 -37.86 -5.42 30.68
C LYS A 5 -38.43 -5.27 29.27
N LEU A 6 -39.58 -4.59 29.14
CA LEU A 6 -40.19 -4.29 27.84
C LEU A 6 -39.28 -3.38 26.98
N ASN A 7 -38.70 -2.34 27.58
CA ASN A 7 -37.81 -1.40 26.88
C ASN A 7 -36.49 -2.07 26.44
N GLN A 8 -35.90 -2.94 27.28
CA GLN A 8 -34.76 -3.76 26.89
C GLN A 8 -35.09 -4.71 25.73
N GLN A 9 -36.27 -5.31 25.73
CA GLN A 9 -36.73 -6.19 24.66
C GLN A 9 -36.93 -5.42 23.35
N GLN A 10 -37.50 -4.22 23.41
CA GLN A 10 -37.64 -3.33 22.24
C GLN A 10 -36.27 -2.93 21.68
N ASN A 11 -35.32 -2.53 22.53
CA ASN A 11 -33.97 -2.18 22.12
C ASN A 11 -33.20 -3.34 21.49
N ARG A 12 -33.36 -4.57 22.02
CA ARG A 12 -32.80 -5.79 21.40
C ARG A 12 -33.40 -6.04 20.03
N ARG A 13 -34.73 -5.91 19.88
CA ARG A 13 -35.42 -6.03 18.58
C ARG A 13 -34.93 -4.97 17.57
N GLN A 14 -34.72 -3.73 18.00
CA GLN A 14 -34.20 -2.68 17.13
C GLN A 14 -32.74 -2.92 16.71
N LYS A 15 -31.86 -3.36 17.63
CA LYS A 15 -30.48 -3.75 17.31
C LYS A 15 -30.44 -4.92 16.32
N GLN A 16 -31.27 -5.94 16.51
CA GLN A 16 -31.38 -7.07 15.59
C GLN A 16 -31.90 -6.65 14.20
N LYS A 17 -32.91 -5.77 14.13
CA LYS A 17 -33.40 -5.19 12.86
C LYS A 17 -32.30 -4.39 12.14
N LYS A 18 -31.51 -3.59 12.87
CA LYS A 18 -30.40 -2.81 12.29
C LYS A 18 -29.25 -3.70 11.79
N ALA A 19 -28.90 -4.75 12.54
CA ALA A 19 -27.90 -5.74 12.12
C ALA A 19 -28.33 -6.52 10.86
N ARG A 20 -29.60 -6.94 10.79
CA ARG A 20 -30.16 -7.59 9.58
C ARG A 20 -30.15 -6.66 8.36
N ARG A 21 -30.47 -5.37 8.53
CA ARG A 21 -30.38 -4.37 7.46
C ARG A 21 -28.94 -4.16 6.98
N ARG A 22 -27.96 -4.17 7.88
CA ARG A 22 -26.53 -4.03 7.53
C ARG A 22 -26.03 -5.25 6.74
N ARG A 23 -26.31 -6.47 7.20
CA ARG A 23 -25.97 -7.69 6.46
C ARG A 23 -26.63 -7.75 5.09
N ARG A 24 -27.89 -7.30 4.96
CA ARG A 24 -28.56 -7.19 3.65
C ARG A 24 -27.85 -6.19 2.72
N ARG A 25 -27.33 -5.07 3.24
CA ARG A 25 -26.55 -4.09 2.46
C ARG A 25 -25.18 -4.62 2.06
N GLU A 26 -24.48 -5.30 2.97
CA GLU A 26 -23.17 -5.93 2.72
C GLU A 26 -23.32 -7.04 1.66
N ASN A 27 -24.30 -7.94 1.81
CA ASN A 27 -24.60 -8.97 0.80
C ASN A 27 -25.07 -8.36 -0.54
N GLN A 28 -25.82 -7.25 -0.53
CA GLN A 28 -26.17 -6.51 -1.76
C GLN A 28 -24.96 -5.83 -2.40
N SER A 29 -23.98 -5.37 -1.62
CA SER A 29 -22.75 -4.79 -2.18
C SER A 29 -21.81 -5.84 -2.76
N GLU A 30 -21.71 -7.01 -2.13
CA GLU A 30 -20.91 -8.14 -2.61
C GLU A 30 -21.52 -8.78 -3.87
N SER A 31 -22.84 -8.90 -3.93
CA SER A 31 -23.51 -9.34 -5.16
C SER A 31 -23.38 -8.33 -6.30
N ARG A 32 -23.45 -7.02 -6.01
CA ARG A 32 -23.19 -5.97 -7.02
C ARG A 32 -21.75 -5.96 -7.52
N SER A 33 -20.76 -6.19 -6.66
CA SER A 33 -19.36 -6.27 -7.09
C SER A 33 -19.09 -7.52 -7.92
N PHE A 34 -19.69 -8.67 -7.56
CA PHE A 34 -19.61 -9.90 -8.34
C PHE A 34 -20.21 -9.75 -9.74
N VAL A 35 -21.42 -9.20 -9.85
CA VAL A 35 -22.08 -8.95 -11.14
C VAL A 35 -21.27 -7.98 -12.00
N ARG A 36 -20.69 -6.93 -11.42
CA ARG A 36 -19.85 -5.97 -12.14
C ARG A 36 -18.58 -6.61 -12.69
N ASN A 37 -17.89 -7.43 -11.88
CA ASN A 37 -16.68 -8.12 -12.32
C ASN A 37 -16.97 -9.17 -13.41
N TYR A 38 -18.10 -9.88 -13.29
CA TYR A 38 -18.54 -10.82 -14.32
C TYR A 38 -18.84 -10.11 -15.65
N LEU A 39 -19.54 -8.96 -15.61
CA LEU A 39 -19.80 -8.13 -16.80
C LEU A 39 -18.51 -7.64 -17.47
N ILE A 40 -17.50 -7.23 -16.69
CA ILE A 40 -16.20 -6.81 -17.23
C ILE A 40 -15.48 -7.97 -17.93
N LEU A 41 -15.48 -9.17 -17.32
CA LEU A 41 -14.93 -10.36 -17.97
C LEU A 41 -15.68 -10.69 -19.26
N CYS A 42 -17.01 -10.70 -19.24
CA CYS A 42 -17.82 -10.95 -20.44
C CYS A 42 -17.50 -9.96 -21.56
N HIS A 43 -17.31 -8.67 -21.24
CA HIS A 43 -16.93 -7.64 -22.23
C HIS A 43 -15.55 -7.90 -22.83
N GLN A 44 -14.54 -8.23 -22.01
CA GLN A 44 -13.19 -8.55 -22.48
C GLN A 44 -13.17 -9.79 -23.38
N TYR A 45 -13.97 -10.80 -23.06
CA TYR A 45 -14.11 -12.00 -23.89
C TYR A 45 -14.86 -11.69 -25.18
N SER A 46 -15.92 -10.87 -25.16
CA SER A 46 -16.66 -10.51 -26.37
C SER A 46 -15.83 -9.65 -27.33
N GLU A 47 -15.06 -8.68 -26.82
CA GLU A 47 -14.16 -7.86 -27.64
C GLU A 47 -13.10 -8.71 -28.36
N ARG A 48 -12.54 -9.69 -27.65
CA ARG A 48 -11.54 -10.60 -28.21
C ARG A 48 -12.13 -11.56 -29.25
N ILE A 49 -13.35 -12.02 -29.05
CA ILE A 49 -14.08 -12.85 -30.03
C ILE A 49 -14.41 -12.03 -31.28
N CYS A 50 -14.86 -10.78 -31.11
CA CYS A 50 -15.15 -9.88 -32.23
C CYS A 50 -13.89 -9.64 -33.10
N LEU A 51 -12.75 -9.31 -32.48
CA LEU A 51 -11.48 -9.14 -33.19
C LEU A 51 -11.03 -10.38 -33.98
N ILE A 52 -11.27 -11.58 -33.45
CA ILE A 52 -10.93 -12.84 -34.15
C ILE A 52 -11.89 -13.07 -35.33
N MET A 53 -13.17 -12.75 -35.15
CA MET A 53 -14.16 -12.85 -36.23
C MET A 53 -13.90 -11.83 -37.33
N ASP A 54 -13.47 -10.61 -36.99
CA ASP A 54 -13.14 -9.55 -37.95
C ASP A 54 -11.93 -9.96 -38.82
N VAL A 55 -10.83 -10.42 -38.20
CA VAL A 55 -9.65 -10.94 -38.94
C VAL A 55 -10.01 -12.14 -39.83
N HIS A 56 -10.86 -13.04 -39.35
CA HIS A 56 -11.26 -14.20 -40.15
C HIS A 56 -12.19 -13.82 -41.31
N SER A 57 -13.04 -12.79 -41.14
CA SER A 57 -13.86 -12.26 -42.22
C SER A 57 -13.05 -11.52 -43.29
N GLU A 58 -12.00 -10.77 -42.90
CA GLU A 58 -11.05 -10.18 -43.85
C GLU A 58 -10.30 -11.26 -44.65
N GLU A 59 -9.82 -12.34 -44.01
CA GLU A 59 -9.16 -13.46 -44.70
C GLU A 59 -10.11 -14.17 -45.70
N ILE A 60 -11.39 -14.33 -45.38
CA ILE A 60 -12.37 -14.95 -46.28
C ILE A 60 -12.66 -14.07 -47.50
N ILE A 61 -12.75 -12.75 -47.32
CA ILE A 61 -13.01 -11.80 -48.41
C ILE A 61 -11.81 -11.74 -49.39
N GLU A 62 -10.57 -11.73 -48.87
CA GLU A 62 -9.36 -11.77 -49.71
C GLU A 62 -9.27 -13.05 -50.58
N ASP A 63 -9.71 -14.19 -50.06
CA ASP A 63 -9.69 -15.46 -50.80
C ASP A 63 -10.73 -15.49 -51.94
N GLU A 64 -11.93 -14.91 -51.75
CA GLU A 64 -12.94 -14.81 -52.81
C GLU A 64 -12.48 -13.92 -53.97
N GLU A 65 -11.90 -12.75 -53.69
CA GLU A 65 -11.36 -11.86 -54.72
C GLU A 65 -10.22 -12.53 -55.50
N ARG A 66 -9.36 -13.27 -54.81
CA ARG A 66 -8.28 -14.02 -55.43
C ARG A 66 -8.76 -15.12 -56.37
N THR A 67 -9.86 -15.81 -56.03
CA THR A 67 -10.44 -16.81 -56.94
C THR A 67 -10.96 -16.20 -58.24
N LYS A 68 -11.55 -14.99 -58.18
CA LYS A 68 -12.02 -14.25 -59.36
C LYS A 68 -10.84 -13.82 -60.24
N ILE A 69 -9.80 -13.24 -59.64
CA ILE A 69 -8.56 -12.87 -60.34
C ILE A 69 -7.94 -14.08 -61.05
N ARG A 70 -7.95 -15.26 -60.41
CA ARG A 70 -7.42 -16.49 -61.03
C ARG A 70 -8.26 -16.96 -62.21
N GLN A 71 -9.58 -16.80 -62.17
CA GLN A 71 -10.47 -17.14 -63.28
C GLN A 71 -10.28 -16.20 -64.47
N GLU A 72 -10.15 -14.88 -64.21
CA GLU A 72 -9.86 -13.87 -65.23
C GLU A 72 -8.49 -14.09 -65.89
N LEU A 73 -7.47 -14.39 -65.09
CA LEU A 73 -6.13 -14.67 -65.62
C LEU A 73 -6.08 -16.00 -66.38
N SER A 74 -6.99 -16.94 -66.10
CA SER A 74 -7.08 -18.21 -66.83
C SER A 74 -7.70 -18.07 -68.23
N SER A 75 -8.45 -17.00 -68.50
CA SER A 75 -9.06 -16.76 -69.81
C SER A 75 -8.14 -16.01 -70.78
N MET A 76 -7.07 -15.38 -70.27
CA MET A 76 -6.09 -14.65 -71.08
C MET A 76 -5.04 -15.58 -71.70
N SER A 77 -4.49 -15.18 -72.84
CA SER A 77 -3.43 -15.92 -73.52
C SER A 77 -2.09 -15.83 -72.76
N PHE A 78 -1.21 -16.80 -72.96
CA PHE A 78 0.09 -16.85 -72.28
C PHE A 78 0.97 -15.61 -72.54
N GLU A 79 0.92 -15.06 -73.76
CA GLU A 79 1.67 -13.85 -74.11
C GLU A 79 1.18 -12.63 -73.30
N GLU A 80 -0.13 -12.51 -73.10
CA GLU A 80 -0.73 -11.44 -72.31
C GLU A 80 -0.38 -11.59 -70.83
N LEU A 81 -0.36 -12.82 -70.29
CA LEU A 81 0.08 -13.10 -68.92
C LEU A 81 1.53 -12.72 -68.69
N GLN A 82 2.42 -12.99 -69.65
CA GLN A 82 3.83 -12.64 -69.56
C GLN A 82 4.02 -11.11 -69.59
N LYS A 83 3.34 -10.40 -70.51
CA LYS A 83 3.35 -8.93 -70.56
C LYS A 83 2.78 -8.32 -69.28
N LEU A 84 1.74 -8.92 -68.71
CA LEU A 84 1.12 -8.46 -67.46
C LEU A 84 2.05 -8.66 -66.25
N LYS A 85 2.75 -9.80 -66.18
CA LYS A 85 3.75 -10.08 -65.15
C LYS A 85 4.94 -9.13 -65.22
N GLU A 86 5.38 -8.76 -66.42
CA GLU A 86 6.46 -7.79 -66.64
C GLU A 86 6.04 -6.37 -66.24
N LYS A 87 4.78 -5.98 -66.52
CA LYS A 87 4.23 -4.67 -66.13
C LYS A 87 3.98 -4.54 -64.62
N LEU A 88 3.39 -5.55 -63.98
CA LEU A 88 3.04 -5.52 -62.55
C LEU A 88 4.23 -5.86 -61.63
N GLY A 89 5.21 -6.62 -62.15
CA GLY A 89 6.36 -7.12 -61.39
C GLY A 89 6.09 -8.45 -60.69
N THR A 90 7.15 -9.26 -60.56
CA THR A 90 7.04 -10.66 -60.09
C THR A 90 6.50 -10.80 -58.67
N LYS A 91 6.81 -9.86 -57.76
CA LYS A 91 6.36 -9.92 -56.36
C LYS A 91 4.85 -9.68 -56.22
N VAL A 92 4.33 -8.62 -56.85
CA VAL A 92 2.90 -8.27 -56.77
C VAL A 92 2.05 -9.31 -57.48
N TYR A 93 2.49 -9.78 -58.66
CA TYR A 93 1.83 -10.88 -59.36
C TYR A 93 1.80 -12.17 -58.53
N ASN A 94 2.93 -12.55 -57.93
CA ASN A 94 2.99 -13.73 -57.08
C ASN A 94 2.22 -13.54 -55.78
N GLU A 95 2.05 -12.33 -55.24
CA GLU A 95 1.24 -12.10 -54.03
C GLU A 95 -0.26 -12.20 -54.35
N ALA A 96 -0.71 -11.63 -55.48
CA ALA A 96 -2.09 -11.76 -55.94
C ALA A 96 -2.45 -13.21 -56.29
N MET A 97 -1.52 -13.97 -56.91
CA MET A 97 -1.76 -15.37 -57.27
C MET A 97 -1.51 -16.35 -56.12
N PHE A 98 -0.42 -16.13 -55.37
CA PHE A 98 0.19 -16.88 -54.25
C PHE A 98 -0.38 -16.65 -52.85
N GLY A 99 -0.89 -15.45 -52.60
CA GLY A 99 -1.08 -14.91 -51.26
C GLY A 99 0.25 -14.51 -50.61
N LYS A 100 0.18 -13.79 -49.48
CA LYS A 100 1.34 -13.43 -48.66
C LYS A 100 1.90 -14.68 -47.97
N THR A 101 3.07 -15.16 -48.40
CA THR A 101 3.72 -16.30 -47.74
C THR A 101 4.31 -15.87 -46.39
N GLN A 102 3.62 -16.18 -45.29
CA GLN A 102 4.21 -16.05 -43.96
C GLN A 102 5.30 -17.12 -43.78
N ALA A 103 6.56 -16.69 -43.62
CA ALA A 103 7.67 -17.60 -43.39
C ALA A 103 7.50 -18.32 -42.04
N LYS A 104 7.04 -19.57 -42.07
CA LYS A 104 6.92 -20.42 -40.87
C LYS A 104 8.31 -20.62 -40.27
N ARG A 105 8.47 -20.24 -38.99
CA ARG A 105 9.72 -20.47 -38.24
C ARG A 105 10.00 -21.98 -38.19
N LYS A 106 11.07 -22.42 -38.85
CA LYS A 106 11.53 -23.82 -38.76
C LYS A 106 11.97 -24.10 -37.34
N VAL A 107 11.25 -24.99 -36.65
CA VAL A 107 11.62 -25.47 -35.31
C VAL A 107 12.43 -26.75 -35.48
N PHE A 108 13.74 -26.68 -35.26
CA PHE A 108 14.61 -27.86 -35.28
C PHE A 108 14.36 -28.72 -34.04
N LYS A 109 13.78 -29.90 -34.25
CA LYS A 109 13.55 -30.92 -33.21
C LYS A 109 14.78 -31.82 -33.10
N ARG A 110 14.99 -32.41 -31.93
CA ARG A 110 15.99 -33.48 -31.76
C ARG A 110 15.40 -34.78 -32.28
N GLU A 111 16.21 -35.60 -32.95
CA GLU A 111 15.83 -36.96 -33.37
C GLU A 111 15.74 -37.92 -32.18
N ASN A 112 16.71 -37.85 -31.25
CA ASN A 112 16.76 -38.66 -30.03
C ASN A 112 17.05 -37.80 -28.78
N LYS A 113 16.61 -38.24 -27.60
CA LYS A 113 16.77 -37.49 -26.34
C LYS A 113 18.23 -37.25 -25.95
N ASN A 114 19.12 -38.17 -26.32
CA ASN A 114 20.55 -38.14 -25.99
C ASN A 114 21.39 -37.36 -27.03
N ARG A 115 20.77 -36.76 -28.06
CA ARG A 115 21.44 -35.94 -29.08
C ARG A 115 21.33 -34.44 -28.73
N PRO A 116 22.39 -33.62 -28.93
CA PRO A 116 22.28 -32.17 -28.82
C PRO A 116 21.21 -31.60 -29.77
N ARG A 117 20.59 -30.47 -29.38
CA ARG A 117 19.63 -29.75 -30.25
C ARG A 117 20.40 -28.85 -31.19
N GLU A 118 20.05 -28.87 -32.46
CA GLU A 118 20.49 -27.83 -33.40
C GLU A 118 19.78 -26.50 -33.08
N ILE A 119 20.54 -25.42 -32.98
CA ILE A 119 20.05 -24.06 -32.73
C ILE A 119 20.67 -23.15 -33.80
N SER A 120 19.91 -22.18 -34.28
CA SER A 120 20.42 -21.19 -35.24
C SER A 120 21.52 -20.35 -34.63
N SER A 121 22.61 -20.13 -35.38
CA SER A 121 23.74 -19.27 -34.99
C SER A 121 23.34 -17.82 -34.74
N LYS A 122 22.15 -17.40 -35.21
CA LYS A 122 21.59 -16.05 -34.96
C LYS A 122 20.98 -15.88 -33.57
N VAL A 123 20.86 -16.95 -32.78
CA VAL A 123 20.31 -16.87 -31.42
C VAL A 123 21.45 -16.59 -30.44
N PRO A 124 21.49 -15.41 -29.80
CA PRO A 124 22.53 -15.10 -28.83
C PRO A 124 22.38 -15.98 -27.58
N VAL A 125 23.51 -16.35 -26.98
CA VAL A 125 23.53 -17.10 -25.72
C VAL A 125 23.03 -16.19 -24.59
N PRO A 126 22.09 -16.63 -23.72
CA PRO A 126 21.63 -15.83 -22.60
C PRO A 126 22.78 -15.57 -21.63
N VAL A 127 22.98 -14.30 -21.25
CA VAL A 127 24.06 -13.87 -20.33
C VAL A 127 23.81 -14.37 -18.91
N LEU A 128 22.55 -14.42 -18.48
CA LEU A 128 22.15 -14.89 -17.16
C LEU A 128 21.93 -16.41 -17.21
N ARG A 129 22.77 -17.15 -16.50
CA ARG A 129 22.53 -18.56 -16.21
C ARG A 129 21.47 -18.66 -15.12
N ASP A 130 20.52 -19.57 -15.29
CA ASP A 130 19.52 -19.88 -14.28
C ASP A 130 20.18 -20.68 -13.15
N VAL A 131 20.86 -19.99 -12.23
CA VAL A 131 21.52 -20.60 -11.08
C VAL A 131 20.46 -20.87 -10.03
N LEU A 132 20.16 -22.16 -9.81
CA LEU A 132 19.23 -22.56 -8.75
C LEU A 132 19.70 -21.99 -7.40
N PRO A 133 18.86 -21.25 -6.67
CA PRO A 133 19.27 -20.69 -5.39
C PRO A 133 19.53 -21.83 -4.40
N VAL A 134 20.80 -22.06 -4.08
CA VAL A 134 21.20 -22.99 -3.01
C VAL A 134 20.76 -22.38 -1.68
N LYS A 135 20.03 -23.16 -0.86
CA LYS A 135 19.66 -22.75 0.50
C LYS A 135 20.93 -22.60 1.33
N LYS A 136 21.39 -21.36 1.53
CA LYS A 136 22.53 -21.07 2.41
C LYS A 136 22.04 -21.04 3.86
N THR A 137 22.65 -21.84 4.73
CA THR A 137 22.44 -21.77 6.17
C THR A 137 23.26 -20.60 6.73
N ALA A 138 22.60 -19.46 6.96
CA ALA A 138 23.22 -18.35 7.68
C ALA A 138 23.16 -18.59 9.20
N PRO A 139 24.23 -18.28 9.96
CA PRO A 139 24.16 -18.29 11.42
C PRO A 139 23.10 -17.27 11.86
N ARG A 140 22.16 -17.71 12.70
CA ARG A 140 21.10 -16.86 13.25
C ARG A 140 21.48 -16.45 14.68
N ASP A 141 21.43 -15.15 14.97
CA ASP A 141 21.51 -14.67 16.35
C ASP A 141 20.12 -14.84 16.98
N PRO A 142 19.95 -15.69 17.99
CA PRO A 142 18.63 -15.93 18.61
C PRO A 142 18.03 -14.63 19.18
N ARG A 143 18.84 -13.63 19.54
CA ARG A 143 18.30 -12.34 20.03
C ARG A 143 17.61 -11.54 18.95
N PHE A 144 17.98 -11.77 17.70
CA PHE A 144 17.48 -11.05 16.53
C PHE A 144 16.77 -11.98 15.54
N ASP A 145 16.49 -13.23 15.93
CA ASP A 145 15.75 -14.16 15.09
C ASP A 145 14.27 -13.79 15.11
N SER A 146 13.67 -13.73 13.92
CA SER A 146 12.24 -13.57 13.71
C SER A 146 11.36 -14.54 14.49
N LEU A 147 11.91 -15.71 14.86
CA LEU A 147 11.23 -16.74 15.63
C LEU A 147 11.14 -16.44 17.13
N CYS A 148 11.96 -15.52 17.68
CA CYS A 148 12.02 -15.24 19.11
C CYS A 148 10.93 -14.27 19.63
N GLY A 149 9.99 -13.87 18.78
CA GLY A 149 8.81 -13.09 19.15
C GLY A 149 9.00 -11.58 19.06
N GLU A 150 7.92 -10.84 19.35
CA GLU A 150 7.89 -9.37 19.25
C GLU A 150 8.16 -8.69 20.60
N TYR A 151 8.68 -7.46 20.54
CA TYR A 151 8.96 -6.65 21.72
C TYR A 151 7.67 -6.30 22.48
N ASN A 152 7.58 -6.75 23.73
CA ASN A 152 6.51 -6.37 24.64
C ASN A 152 6.95 -5.25 25.59
N GLU A 153 6.50 -4.03 25.30
CA GLU A 153 6.81 -2.83 26.10
C GLU A 153 6.47 -2.95 27.59
N ILE A 154 5.34 -3.59 27.91
CA ILE A 154 4.85 -3.65 29.30
C ILE A 154 5.73 -4.60 30.11
N ALA A 155 5.99 -5.79 29.58
CA ALA A 155 6.86 -6.77 30.21
C ALA A 155 8.29 -6.22 30.36
N PHE A 156 8.80 -5.55 29.33
CA PHE A 156 10.11 -4.91 29.38
C PHE A 156 10.20 -3.83 30.46
N LYS A 157 9.23 -2.91 30.51
CA LYS A 157 9.22 -1.84 31.53
C LYS A 157 9.10 -2.41 32.94
N SER A 158 8.39 -3.51 33.11
CA SER A 158 8.30 -4.22 34.39
C SER A 158 9.62 -4.91 34.77
N ALA A 159 10.24 -5.64 33.85
CA ALA A 159 11.47 -6.39 34.11
C ALA A 159 12.69 -5.46 34.33
N TYR A 160 12.70 -4.31 33.65
CA TYR A 160 13.79 -3.33 33.70
C TYR A 160 13.38 -2.02 34.40
N SER A 161 12.48 -2.10 35.39
CA SER A 161 12.03 -0.94 36.16
C SER A 161 13.18 -0.21 36.86
N PHE A 162 14.17 -0.96 37.35
CA PHE A 162 15.37 -0.44 38.02
C PHE A 162 16.17 0.56 37.17
N VAL A 163 16.11 0.45 35.84
CA VAL A 163 16.82 1.38 34.93
C VAL A 163 16.32 2.82 35.13
N SER A 164 15.06 3.00 35.52
CA SER A 164 14.53 4.32 35.82
C SER A 164 15.16 4.93 37.07
N GLU A 165 15.47 4.12 38.08
CA GLU A 165 16.11 4.54 39.32
C GLU A 165 17.55 5.01 39.04
N TYR A 166 18.32 4.21 38.30
CA TYR A 166 19.68 4.59 37.88
C TYR A 166 19.71 5.90 37.10
N ARG A 167 18.76 6.12 36.17
CA ARG A 167 18.70 7.40 35.42
C ARG A 167 18.43 8.60 36.31
N VAL A 168 17.69 8.43 37.41
CA VAL A 168 17.44 9.50 38.37
C VAL A 168 18.71 9.83 39.15
N GLU A 169 19.48 8.81 39.54
CA GLU A 169 20.78 8.96 40.20
C GLU A 169 21.82 9.61 39.28
N GLU A 170 21.94 9.16 38.04
CA GLU A 170 22.80 9.77 37.01
C GLU A 170 22.48 11.26 36.82
N LEU A 171 21.19 11.62 36.80
CA LEU A 171 20.79 13.03 36.73
C LEU A 171 21.24 13.85 37.94
N LYS A 172 21.23 13.26 39.14
CA LYS A 172 21.73 13.93 40.37
C LYS A 172 23.24 14.12 40.26
N GLN A 173 23.97 13.08 39.87
CA GLN A 173 25.42 13.13 39.69
C GLN A 173 25.83 14.19 38.65
N LEU A 174 25.16 14.27 37.50
CA LEU A 174 25.43 15.30 36.49
C LEU A 174 25.16 16.72 37.01
N LYS A 175 24.14 16.90 37.87
CA LYS A 175 23.82 18.18 38.53
C LYS A 175 24.83 18.56 39.61
N GLU A 176 25.58 17.61 40.15
CA GLU A 176 26.70 17.87 41.05
C GLU A 176 27.97 18.15 40.24
N GLU A 177 28.25 17.36 39.21
CA GLU A 177 29.40 17.50 38.31
C GLU A 177 29.43 18.88 37.63
N ILE A 178 28.29 19.41 37.21
CA ILE A 178 28.22 20.75 36.61
C ILE A 178 28.65 21.87 37.57
N LYS A 179 28.47 21.68 38.89
CA LYS A 179 28.83 22.67 39.92
C LYS A 179 30.32 22.62 40.21
N THR A 180 30.93 21.44 40.18
CA THR A 180 32.35 21.22 40.50
C THR A 180 33.28 21.44 39.31
N THR A 181 32.81 21.14 38.10
CA THR A 181 33.62 21.29 36.89
C THR A 181 34.01 22.76 36.68
N THR A 182 35.23 23.02 36.23
CA THR A 182 35.69 24.37 35.86
C THR A 182 35.70 24.54 34.34
N ASP A 183 36.16 23.52 33.61
CA ASP A 183 36.32 23.49 32.16
C ASP A 183 35.02 23.86 31.40
N PRO A 184 35.05 24.87 30.51
CA PRO A 184 33.88 25.31 29.75
C PRO A 184 33.35 24.24 28.79
N GLU A 185 34.20 23.47 28.12
CA GLU A 185 33.75 22.48 27.13
C GLU A 185 33.00 21.36 27.83
N ARG A 186 33.59 20.77 28.88
CA ARG A 186 32.93 19.76 29.70
C ARG A 186 31.61 20.26 30.29
N LYS A 187 31.55 21.51 30.77
CA LYS A 187 30.30 22.12 31.24
C LYS A 187 29.20 22.13 30.18
N THR A 188 29.52 22.44 28.92
CA THR A 188 28.51 22.44 27.85
C THR A 188 27.98 21.04 27.57
N GLN A 189 28.86 20.03 27.59
CA GLN A 189 28.48 18.63 27.41
C GLN A 189 27.55 18.16 28.53
N ILE A 190 27.89 18.45 29.79
CA ILE A 190 27.06 18.10 30.95
C ILE A 190 25.70 18.79 30.87
N LYS A 191 25.65 20.10 30.54
CA LYS A 191 24.38 20.82 30.34
C LYS A 191 23.50 20.17 29.28
N TYR A 192 24.10 19.77 28.15
CA TYR A 192 23.39 19.09 27.08
C TYR A 192 22.83 17.73 27.55
N LEU A 193 23.63 16.94 28.28
CA LEU A 193 23.20 15.66 28.81
C LEU A 193 22.05 15.81 29.81
N ILE A 194 22.14 16.74 30.76
CA ILE A 194 21.06 17.06 31.70
C ILE A 194 19.79 17.41 30.94
N GLN A 195 19.87 18.33 29.97
CA GLN A 195 18.72 18.73 29.17
C GLN A 195 18.11 17.52 28.42
N ARG A 196 18.94 16.65 27.85
CA ARG A 196 18.49 15.44 27.14
C ARG A 196 17.75 14.50 28.07
N MET A 197 18.30 14.22 29.25
CA MET A 197 17.68 13.34 30.24
C MET A 197 16.37 13.93 30.77
N GLU A 198 16.34 15.22 31.11
CA GLU A 198 15.11 15.89 31.55
C GLU A 198 14.03 15.89 30.45
N ASN A 199 14.41 15.99 29.17
CA ASN A 199 13.47 15.82 28.05
C ASN A 199 12.90 14.40 28.01
N GLN A 200 13.74 13.38 28.17
CA GLN A 200 13.31 11.98 28.18
C GLN A 200 12.34 11.71 29.33
N PHE A 201 12.65 12.14 30.55
CA PHE A 201 11.74 12.03 31.69
C PHE A 201 10.41 12.74 31.44
N ARG A 202 10.42 13.95 30.86
CA ARG A 202 9.17 14.67 30.54
C ARG A 202 8.31 13.92 29.52
N GLU A 203 8.90 13.28 28.53
CA GLU A 203 8.15 12.48 27.56
C GLU A 203 7.64 11.17 28.15
N GLU A 204 8.42 10.52 29.01
CA GLU A 204 8.00 9.32 29.73
C GLU A 204 6.79 9.61 30.64
N GLU A 205 6.84 10.71 31.41
CA GLU A 205 5.72 11.15 32.25
C GLU A 205 4.48 11.49 31.44
N ARG A 206 4.63 12.10 30.26
CA ARG A 206 3.51 12.33 29.33
C ARG A 206 2.91 11.02 28.85
N PHE A 207 3.75 10.03 28.51
CA PHE A 207 3.30 8.71 28.08
C PHE A 207 2.54 8.00 29.21
N LYS A 208 3.09 7.99 30.44
CA LYS A 208 2.44 7.40 31.63
C LYS A 208 1.08 8.03 31.90
N LYS A 209 0.97 9.37 31.89
CA LYS A 209 -0.32 10.07 32.08
C LYS A 209 -1.34 9.71 31.02
N LYS A 210 -0.92 9.56 29.77
CA LYS A 210 -1.80 9.15 28.68
C LYS A 210 -2.24 7.69 28.84
N ALA A 211 -1.33 6.79 29.17
CA ALA A 211 -1.62 5.38 29.41
C ALA A 211 -2.62 5.20 30.57
N ALA A 212 -2.40 5.88 31.71
CA ALA A 212 -3.30 5.87 32.85
C ALA A 212 -4.72 6.32 32.48
N ARG A 213 -4.86 7.40 31.69
CA ARG A 213 -6.16 7.86 31.19
C ARG A 213 -6.85 6.83 30.30
N GLU A 214 -6.10 6.16 29.43
CA GLU A 214 -6.63 5.10 28.58
C GLU A 214 -7.06 3.88 29.40
N GLU A 215 -6.33 3.56 30.47
CA GLU A 215 -6.70 2.51 31.44
C GLU A 215 -7.96 2.87 32.21
N GLU A 216 -8.09 4.10 32.72
CA GLU A 216 -9.32 4.59 33.37
C GLU A 216 -10.54 4.52 32.43
N GLU A 217 -10.38 4.89 31.16
CA GLU A 217 -11.44 4.76 30.16
C GLU A 217 -11.83 3.29 29.95
N LYS A 218 -10.84 2.38 29.90
CA LYS A 218 -11.09 0.94 29.78
C LYS A 218 -11.81 0.39 31.02
N GLN A 219 -11.39 0.78 32.22
CA GLN A 219 -12.00 0.38 33.49
C GLN A 219 -13.47 0.81 33.54
N LYS A 220 -13.78 2.08 33.24
CA LYS A 220 -15.17 2.58 33.15
C LYS A 220 -16.03 1.82 32.14
N ILE A 221 -15.44 1.41 31.02
CA ILE A 221 -16.12 0.58 30.01
C ILE A 221 -16.39 -0.83 30.55
N ILE A 222 -15.45 -1.42 31.28
CA ILE A 222 -15.60 -2.74 31.91
C ILE A 222 -16.69 -2.65 32.97
N GLU A 223 -16.66 -1.67 33.87
CA GLU A 223 -17.67 -1.42 34.90
C GLU A 223 -19.07 -1.25 34.30
N ALA A 224 -19.22 -0.42 33.26
CA ALA A 224 -20.51 -0.27 32.60
C ALA A 224 -21.03 -1.61 32.02
N LYS A 225 -20.12 -2.45 31.50
CA LYS A 225 -20.49 -3.78 30.99
C LYS A 225 -20.86 -4.75 32.10
N THR A 226 -20.12 -4.77 33.21
CA THR A 226 -20.39 -5.65 34.35
C THR A 226 -21.72 -5.31 35.01
N GLU A 227 -22.04 -4.02 35.11
CA GLU A 227 -23.36 -3.54 35.54
C GLU A 227 -24.49 -3.80 34.53
N GLY A 228 -24.18 -4.26 33.31
CA GLY A 228 -25.15 -4.49 32.24
C GLY A 228 -25.63 -3.22 31.53
N LYS A 229 -25.02 -2.06 31.80
CA LYS A 229 -25.24 -0.80 31.06
C LYS A 229 -24.55 -0.86 29.69
N GLN A 230 -24.94 0.03 28.77
CA GLN A 230 -24.27 0.10 27.47
C GLN A 230 -22.96 0.88 27.59
N PRO A 231 -21.80 0.30 27.22
CA PRO A 231 -20.52 1.00 27.29
C PRO A 231 -20.47 2.17 26.31
N ILE A 232 -19.96 3.32 26.77
CA ILE A 232 -19.83 4.53 25.98
C ILE A 232 -18.38 4.67 25.51
N PHE A 233 -18.18 4.73 24.20
CA PHE A 233 -16.86 4.93 23.59
C PHE A 233 -16.76 6.36 23.05
N ARG A 234 -15.80 7.12 23.56
CA ARG A 234 -15.51 8.47 23.06
C ARG A 234 -14.97 8.43 21.63
N ARG A 235 -15.43 9.34 20.78
CA ARG A 235 -14.90 9.49 19.41
C ARG A 235 -13.47 10.03 19.44
N LYS A 236 -12.70 9.78 18.38
CA LYS A 236 -11.33 10.30 18.25
C LYS A 236 -11.28 11.84 18.32
N SER A 237 -12.29 12.53 17.79
CA SER A 237 -12.41 13.99 17.87
C SER A 237 -12.60 14.48 19.31
N GLU A 238 -13.47 13.83 20.08
CA GLU A 238 -13.73 14.16 21.49
C GLU A 238 -12.47 13.97 22.34
N LYS A 239 -11.74 12.86 22.14
CA LYS A 239 -10.45 12.63 22.81
C LYS A 239 -9.44 13.75 22.54
N ARG A 240 -9.34 14.20 21.28
CA ARG A 240 -8.47 15.33 20.91
C ARG A 240 -8.87 16.64 21.58
N MET A 241 -10.19 16.89 21.72
CA MET A 241 -10.68 18.08 22.41
C MET A 241 -10.34 18.05 23.90
N VAL A 242 -10.52 16.90 24.56
CA VAL A 242 -10.10 16.71 25.97
C VAL A 242 -8.59 16.93 26.12
N ASP A 243 -7.78 16.30 25.26
CA ASP A 243 -6.32 16.48 25.29
C ASP A 243 -5.89 17.95 25.05
N LEU A 244 -6.66 18.72 24.24
CA LEU A 244 -6.41 20.14 24.00
C LEU A 244 -6.75 20.99 25.22
N ILE A 245 -7.88 20.70 25.88
CA ILE A 245 -8.30 21.37 27.12
C ILE A 245 -7.23 21.15 28.20
N ASP A 246 -6.80 19.91 28.41
CA ASP A 246 -5.77 19.60 29.42
C ASP A 246 -4.46 20.34 29.15
N LYS A 247 -4.02 20.36 27.87
CA LYS A 247 -2.81 21.11 27.48
C LYS A 247 -2.98 22.60 27.74
N TYR A 248 -4.16 23.15 27.49
CA TYR A 248 -4.44 24.56 27.76
C TYR A 248 -4.38 24.86 29.26
N GLU A 249 -4.99 24.00 30.09
CA GLU A 249 -4.93 24.13 31.54
C GLU A 249 -3.50 24.01 32.08
N ASP A 250 -2.73 23.04 31.61
CA ASP A 250 -1.32 22.88 31.98
C ASP A 250 -0.50 24.12 31.63
N LEU A 251 -0.72 24.71 30.44
CA LEU A 251 -0.05 25.93 30.02
C LEU A 251 -0.48 27.15 30.83
N LYS A 252 -1.77 27.21 31.21
CA LYS A 252 -2.32 28.24 32.09
C LYS A 252 -1.71 28.16 33.49
N LYS A 253 -1.66 26.96 34.08
CA LYS A 253 -1.01 26.67 35.37
C LYS A 253 0.48 27.05 35.35
N LYS A 254 1.17 26.78 34.24
CA LYS A 254 2.59 27.14 34.04
C LYS A 254 2.83 28.62 33.72
N GLY A 255 1.79 29.44 33.52
CA GLY A 255 1.92 30.85 33.15
C GLY A 255 2.53 31.11 31.76
N SER A 256 2.66 30.08 30.90
CA SER A 256 3.32 30.17 29.59
C SER A 256 2.34 30.20 28.41
N LEU A 257 1.04 30.32 28.70
CA LEU A 257 -0.04 30.26 27.72
C LEU A 257 0.07 31.35 26.65
N VAL A 258 0.23 32.62 27.05
CA VAL A 258 0.30 33.77 26.13
C VAL A 258 1.46 33.59 25.14
N LYS A 259 2.65 33.28 25.65
CA LYS A 259 3.85 33.00 24.84
C LYS A 259 3.61 31.85 23.84
N ASN A 260 2.89 30.80 24.24
CA ASN A 260 2.61 29.68 23.34
C ASN A 260 1.59 30.06 22.25
N ILE A 261 0.55 30.83 22.59
CA ILE A 261 -0.43 31.37 21.63
C ILE A 261 0.28 32.28 20.62
N GLU A 262 1.15 33.17 21.07
CA GLU A 262 1.95 34.03 20.20
C GLU A 262 2.85 33.23 19.25
N LYS A 263 3.58 32.23 19.77
CA LYS A 263 4.40 31.33 18.95
C LYS A 263 3.55 30.59 17.92
N HIS A 264 2.36 30.12 18.30
CA HIS A 264 1.43 29.46 17.40
C HIS A 264 0.93 30.42 16.30
N ARG A 265 0.54 31.64 16.66
CA ARG A 265 0.15 32.71 15.71
C ARG A 265 1.27 33.00 14.72
N LYS A 266 2.51 33.21 15.19
CA LYS A 266 3.69 33.44 14.34
C LYS A 266 3.93 32.29 13.36
N LYS A 267 3.83 31.03 13.83
CA LYS A 267 3.96 29.83 12.97
C LYS A 267 2.86 29.76 11.90
N ILE A 268 1.60 30.07 12.24
CA ILE A 268 0.50 30.09 11.27
C ILE A 268 0.75 31.17 10.20
N VAL A 269 1.10 32.39 10.62
CA VAL A 269 1.39 33.49 9.68
C VAL A 269 2.50 33.10 8.72
N GLN A 270 3.59 32.50 9.22
CA GLN A 270 4.69 32.04 8.37
C GLN A 270 4.26 30.92 7.41
N LYS A 271 3.47 29.95 7.87
CA LYS A 271 2.91 28.89 7.01
C LYS A 271 2.01 29.46 5.91
N ASN A 272 1.16 30.43 6.24
CA ASN A 272 0.28 31.09 5.28
C ASN A 272 1.09 31.88 4.24
N ARG A 273 2.12 32.63 4.67
CA ARG A 273 3.04 33.30 3.74
C ARG A 273 3.72 32.33 2.78
N LYS A 274 4.22 31.18 3.28
CA LYS A 274 4.80 30.13 2.43
C LYS A 274 3.81 29.58 1.41
N LYS A 275 2.57 29.30 1.83
CA LYS A 275 1.49 28.82 0.94
C LYS A 275 1.13 29.82 -0.14
N ILE A 276 1.02 31.11 0.21
CA ILE A 276 0.75 32.19 -0.75
C ILE A 276 1.89 32.31 -1.76
N ASN A 277 3.14 32.20 -1.31
CA ASN A 277 4.29 32.28 -2.20
C ASN A 277 4.40 31.04 -3.11
N SER A 278 4.08 29.83 -2.61
CA SER A 278 4.09 28.62 -3.44
C SER A 278 2.99 28.63 -4.48
N SER A 279 1.78 29.11 -4.16
CA SER A 279 0.68 29.19 -5.13
C SER A 279 0.91 30.23 -6.22
N LYS A 280 1.71 31.27 -5.96
CA LYS A 280 2.09 32.27 -6.97
C LYS A 280 3.15 31.76 -7.96
N GLY A 281 3.94 30.75 -7.59
CA GLY A 281 4.94 30.14 -8.46
C GLY A 281 4.39 29.06 -9.40
N GLU A 282 3.16 28.58 -9.18
CA GLU A 282 2.48 27.60 -10.05
C GLU A 282 1.64 28.28 -11.16
N GLN A 283 1.55 29.61 -11.16
CA GLN A 283 0.79 30.41 -12.14
C GLN A 283 1.68 31.12 -13.18
N LEU A 284 2.98 30.80 -13.20
CA LEU A 284 3.97 31.24 -14.20
C LEU A 284 4.58 30.01 -14.85
#